data_AF-F7RJH0-F1
#
_entry.id   AF-F7RJH0-F1
#
_cell.length_a   1.000
_cell.length_b   1.000
_cell.length_c   1.000
_cell.angle_alpha   90.00
_cell.angle_beta   90.00
_cell.angle_gamma   90.00
#
_symmetry.space_group_name_H-M   'P 1'
#
loop_
_entity.id
_entity.type
_entity.pdbx_description
1 polymer ?
#
loop_
_entity_poly.entity_id
_entity_poly.type
_entity_poly.pdbx_seq_one_letter_code
_entity_poly.pdbx_strand_id
1 'polypeptide(L)'
;MRDIYIEDINESVWNLFLRNLPDSGYQLSFTHGQNVVALPKSFAEIKQLQETEPTTLGIAIENGIWINCHFFIESEIELDLSPKDIDI
;
A
#
# COMPACT_ATOMS: atom_id res chain seq x y z
N MET A 1 0.83 -15.41 2.84
CA MET A 1 -0.65 -15.48 2.89
C MET A 1 -1.12 -14.12 2.44
N ARG A 2 -2.15 -14.04 1.60
CA ARG A 2 -2.69 -12.77 1.09
C ARG A 2 -4.07 -12.65 1.70
N ASP A 3 -4.37 -11.51 2.31
CA ASP A 3 -5.52 -11.41 3.20
C ASP A 3 -6.67 -10.65 2.56
N ILE A 4 -6.40 -9.57 1.82
CA ILE A 4 -7.43 -8.79 1.12
C ILE A 4 -7.02 -8.52 -0.32
N TYR A 5 -7.96 -8.68 -1.24
CA TYR A 5 -7.75 -8.48 -2.68
C TYR A 5 -8.92 -7.68 -3.27
N ILE A 6 -8.60 -6.70 -4.12
CA ILE A 6 -9.56 -5.93 -4.91
C ILE A 6 -9.18 -6.12 -6.37
N GLU A 7 -10.01 -6.84 -7.12
CA GLU A 7 -9.80 -7.21 -8.53
C GLU A 7 -10.56 -6.29 -9.50
N ASP A 8 -10.30 -6.45 -10.80
CA ASP A 8 -10.98 -5.76 -11.90
C ASP A 8 -10.94 -4.22 -11.80
N ILE A 9 -9.83 -3.69 -11.29
CA ILE A 9 -9.58 -2.25 -11.20
C ILE A 9 -8.62 -1.77 -12.30
N ASN A 10 -8.37 -0.45 -12.33
CA ASN A 10 -7.42 0.17 -13.23
C ASN A 10 -6.72 1.33 -12.53
N GLU A 11 -5.81 2.01 -13.23
CA GLU A 11 -5.07 3.15 -12.70
C GLU A 11 -5.96 4.25 -12.06
N SER A 12 -7.16 4.51 -12.61
CA SER A 12 -8.04 5.54 -12.06
C SER A 12 -8.54 5.20 -10.65
N VAL A 13 -8.82 3.93 -10.40
CA VAL A 13 -9.23 3.42 -9.08
C VAL A 13 -8.06 3.42 -8.12
N TRP A 14 -6.86 3.02 -8.57
CA TRP A 14 -5.64 3.17 -7.78
C TRP A 14 -5.38 4.61 -7.37
N ASN A 15 -5.48 5.55 -8.31
CA ASN A 15 -5.31 6.97 -8.05
C ASN A 15 -6.37 7.49 -7.08
N LEU A 16 -7.60 6.95 -7.11
CA LEU A 16 -8.62 7.26 -6.12
C LEU A 16 -8.24 6.73 -4.74
N PHE A 17 -7.81 5.47 -4.63
CA PHE A 17 -7.35 4.87 -3.38
C PHE A 17 -6.24 5.69 -2.73
N LEU A 18 -5.17 5.99 -3.48
CA LEU A 18 -4.02 6.76 -3.02
C LEU A 18 -4.37 8.17 -2.54
N ARG A 19 -5.31 8.84 -3.21
CA ARG A 19 -5.74 10.19 -2.85
C ARG A 19 -6.59 10.24 -1.58
N ASN A 20 -7.33 9.17 -1.27
CA ASN A 20 -8.19 9.13 -0.08
C ASN A 20 -7.47 8.64 1.18
N LEU A 21 -6.35 7.92 1.04
CA LEU A 21 -5.60 7.39 2.19
C LEU A 21 -5.18 8.46 3.21
N PRO A 22 -4.63 9.64 2.83
CA PRO A 22 -4.24 10.66 3.79
C PRO A 22 -5.39 11.17 4.66
N ASP A 23 -6.62 11.17 4.13
CA ASP A 23 -7.82 11.66 4.81
C ASP A 23 -8.56 10.55 5.58
N SER A 24 -8.06 9.30 5.54
CA SER A 24 -8.71 8.13 6.15
C SER A 24 -8.65 8.10 7.68
N GLY A 25 -7.75 8.89 8.28
CA GLY A 25 -7.47 8.87 9.72
C GLY A 25 -6.54 7.73 10.17
N TYR A 26 -6.15 6.82 9.27
CA TYR A 26 -5.14 5.80 9.57
C TYR A 26 -3.73 6.38 9.58
N GLN A 27 -2.86 5.78 10.40
CA GLN A 27 -1.43 6.05 10.31
C GLN A 27 -0.85 5.31 9.10
N LEU A 28 -0.12 6.04 8.27
CA LEU A 28 0.46 5.53 7.03
C LEU A 28 2.00 5.59 7.11
N SER A 29 2.65 4.60 6.50
CA SER A 29 4.09 4.61 6.26
C SER A 29 4.33 4.16 4.83
N PHE A 30 4.97 5.00 4.01
CA PHE A 30 5.34 4.63 2.64
C PHE A 30 6.86 4.58 2.52
N THR A 31 7.37 3.46 2.02
CA THR A 31 8.81 3.25 1.86
C THR A 31 9.20 3.10 0.39
N HIS A 32 10.41 3.55 0.08
CA HIS A 32 11.13 3.30 -1.17
C HIS A 32 12.49 2.72 -0.80
N GLY A 33 12.68 1.42 -1.07
CA GLY A 33 13.76 0.63 -0.49
C GLY A 33 13.65 0.61 1.04
N GLN A 34 14.67 1.11 1.73
CA GLN A 34 14.71 1.22 3.20
C GLN A 34 14.32 2.60 3.74
N ASN A 35 14.02 3.56 2.86
CA ASN A 35 13.75 4.94 3.25
C ASN A 35 12.25 5.20 3.33
N VAL A 36 11.79 5.84 4.41
CA VAL A 36 10.44 6.39 4.50
C VAL A 36 10.38 7.68 3.68
N VAL A 37 9.45 7.75 2.74
CA VAL A 37 9.23 8.91 1.86
C VAL A 37 7.75 9.28 1.83
N ALA A 38 7.42 10.43 1.23
CA ALA A 38 6.03 10.84 1.10
C ALA A 38 5.25 9.89 0.17
N LEU A 39 4.00 9.57 0.55
CA LEU A 39 3.11 8.76 -0.29
C LEU A 39 2.79 9.51 -1.60
N PRO A 40 3.10 8.92 -2.78
CA PRO A 40 2.74 9.51 -4.07
C PRO A 40 1.22 9.57 -4.27
N LYS A 41 0.76 10.47 -5.14
CA LYS A 41 -0.68 10.68 -5.36
C LYS A 41 -1.22 9.91 -6.56
N SER A 42 -0.34 9.22 -7.28
CA SER A 42 -0.71 8.40 -8.43
C SER A 42 0.04 7.09 -8.48
N PHE A 43 -0.59 6.09 -9.10
CA PHE A 43 0.01 4.78 -9.34
C PHE A 43 1.20 4.87 -10.31
N ALA A 44 1.12 5.76 -11.30
CA ALA A 44 2.22 6.01 -12.23
C ALA A 44 3.50 6.48 -11.51
N GLU A 45 3.38 7.41 -10.55
CA GLU A 45 4.53 7.84 -9.72
C GLU A 45 5.11 6.67 -8.91
N ILE A 46 4.25 5.81 -8.35
CA ILE A 46 4.70 4.61 -7.63
C ILE A 46 5.45 3.66 -8.55
N LYS A 47 4.93 3.41 -9.75
CA LYS A 47 5.60 2.56 -10.75
C LYS A 47 6.95 3.13 -11.18
N GLN A 48 7.05 4.45 -11.31
CA GLN A 48 8.31 5.12 -11.61
C GLN A 48 9.33 4.94 -10.47
N LEU A 49 8.93 5.05 -9.20
CA LEU A 49 9.82 4.79 -8.07
C LEU A 49 10.32 3.33 -8.06
N GLN A 50 9.42 2.38 -8.40
CA GLN A 50 9.74 0.96 -8.50
C GLN A 50 10.76 0.60 -9.58
N GLU A 51 11.12 1.52 -10.49
CA GLU A 51 12.23 1.31 -11.44
C GLU A 51 13.59 1.23 -10.74
N THR A 52 13.71 1.76 -9.51
CA THR A 52 14.98 1.84 -8.78
C THR A 52 15.01 0.98 -7.52
N GLU A 53 13.96 1.02 -6.71
CA GLU A 53 13.85 0.27 -5.46
C GLU A 53 12.38 -0.11 -5.22
N PRO A 54 12.09 -1.22 -4.53
CA PRO A 54 10.72 -1.61 -4.22
C PRO A 54 10.02 -0.56 -3.36
N THR A 55 8.70 -0.46 -3.51
CA THR A 55 7.86 0.41 -2.69
C THR A 55 6.88 -0.41 -1.85
N THR A 56 6.64 0.05 -0.63
CA THR A 56 5.66 -0.57 0.27
C THR A 56 4.85 0.52 0.95
N LEU A 57 3.52 0.38 0.93
CA LEU A 57 2.62 1.16 1.77
C LEU A 57 2.20 0.29 2.95
N GLY A 58 2.57 0.72 4.16
CA GLY A 58 2.03 0.20 5.42
C GLY A 58 0.88 1.08 5.91
N ILE A 59 -0.22 0.45 6.31
CA ILE A 59 -1.39 1.08 6.92
C ILE A 59 -1.55 0.47 8.31
N ALA A 60 -1.40 1.28 9.35
CA ALA A 60 -1.65 0.82 10.71
C ALA A 60 -3.16 0.75 10.95
N ILE A 61 -3.63 -0.44 11.32
CA ILE A 61 -4.99 -0.63 11.82
C ILE A 61 -4.95 -0.73 13.36
N GLU A 62 -6.01 -1.25 13.96
CA GLU A 62 -6.09 -1.39 15.42
C GLU A 62 -5.06 -2.38 15.99
N ASN A 63 -4.78 -2.25 17.29
CA ASN A 63 -3.94 -3.19 18.06
C ASN A 63 -2.49 -3.36 17.57
N GLY A 64 -1.95 -2.37 16.84
CA GLY A 64 -0.56 -2.39 16.38
C GLY A 64 -0.32 -3.26 15.15
N ILE A 65 -1.39 -3.74 14.51
CA ILE A 65 -1.33 -4.54 13.29
C ILE A 65 -1.09 -3.62 12.09
N TRP A 66 -0.22 -4.04 11.17
CA TRP A 66 0.03 -3.34 9.92
C TRP A 66 -0.42 -4.17 8.72
N ILE A 67 -1.18 -3.53 7.83
CA ILE A 67 -1.47 -4.07 6.50
C ILE A 67 -0.47 -3.46 5.52
N ASN A 68 0.16 -4.28 4.69
CA ASN A 68 1.09 -3.83 3.66
C ASN A 68 0.48 -3.93 2.26
N CYS A 69 0.89 -3.03 1.38
CA CYS A 69 0.56 -3.00 -0.04
C CYS A 69 1.85 -2.83 -0.84
N HIS A 70 2.12 -3.78 -1.74
CA HIS A 70 3.35 -3.82 -2.54
C HIS A 70 3.18 -3.39 -4.00
N PHE A 71 1.99 -2.93 -4.40
CA PHE A 71 1.72 -2.35 -5.72
C PHE A 71 2.16 -3.21 -6.91
N PHE A 72 1.87 -4.52 -6.88
CA PHE A 72 2.40 -5.46 -7.88
C PHE A 72 1.88 -5.19 -9.30
N ILE A 73 0.56 -5.07 -9.46
CA ILE A 73 -0.10 -5.03 -10.76
C ILE A 73 -1.17 -3.94 -10.78
N GLU A 74 -1.47 -3.42 -11.97
CA GLU A 74 -2.42 -2.32 -12.14
C GLU A 74 -3.87 -2.77 -11.93
N SER A 75 -4.17 -4.02 -12.28
CA SER A 75 -5.52 -4.60 -12.26
C SER A 75 -6.02 -4.96 -10.87
N GLU A 76 -5.15 -4.97 -9.85
CA GLU A 76 -5.49 -5.45 -8.52
C GLU A 76 -4.80 -4.63 -7.41
N ILE A 77 -5.50 -4.42 -6.29
CA ILE A 77 -4.90 -3.99 -5.02
C ILE A 77 -4.75 -5.23 -4.13
N GLU A 78 -3.50 -5.55 -3.79
CA GLU A 78 -3.15 -6.61 -2.84
C GLU A 78 -2.78 -6.00 -1.50
N LEU A 79 -3.42 -6.50 -0.44
CA LEU A 79 -3.17 -6.12 0.94
C LEU A 79 -2.81 -7.37 1.76
N ASP A 80 -1.60 -7.41 2.30
CA ASP A 80 -1.10 -8.50 3.14
C ASP A 80 -0.99 -8.09 4.62
N LEU A 81 -1.39 -9.01 5.50
CA LEU A 81 -1.13 -8.94 6.92
C LEU A 81 0.08 -9.80 7.25
N SER A 82 0.97 -9.29 8.10
CA SER A 82 2.03 -10.11 8.67
C SER A 82 1.42 -11.17 9.60
N PRO A 83 1.70 -12.48 9.42
CA PRO A 83 1.22 -13.51 10.34
C PRO A 83 1.65 -13.28 11.80
N LYS A 84 2.75 -12.57 12.02
CA LYS A 84 3.23 -12.21 13.37
C LYS A 84 2.30 -11.24 14.09
N ASP A 85 1.40 -10.58 13.38
CA ASP A 85 0.46 -9.60 13.93
C ASP A 85 -0.88 -10.25 14.33
N ILE A 86 -1.08 -11.54 13.99
CA ILE A 86 -2.31 -12.29 14.27
C ILE A 86 -2.17 -13.22 15.49
N ASP A 87 -0.94 -13.53 15.93
CA ASP A 87 -0.71 -14.30 17.17
C ASP A 87 -0.96 -13.40 18.41
N ILE A 88 -2.23 -13.35 18.82
CA ILE A 88 -2.73 -12.76 20.07
C ILE A 88 -2.86 -13.84 21.14
#